data_AF-A0AA39YY31-F1
#
_entry.id   AF-A0AA39YY31-F1
#
_cell.length_a   1.000
_cell.length_b   1.000
_cell.length_c   1.000
_cell.angle_alpha   90.00
_cell.angle_beta   90.00
_cell.angle_gamma   90.00
#
_symmetry.space_group_name_H-M   'P 1'
#
loop_
_entity.id
_entity.type
_entity.pdbx_description
1 polymer ?
#
loop_
_entity_poly.entity_id
_entity_poly.type
_entity_poly.pdbx_seq_one_letter_code
_entity_poly.pdbx_strand_id
1 'polypeptide(L)'
;MSQALDAVDRPILYQICQWGVGTDLGVWAPKWGNSWRISNDIYNSWSSIWRITNQVVPFWKHTGVGKYADMDILIIGLNVLSLEEERFHFTMWAINKSPLTIGAPMSATLTPQASLDILGNEEALAINQDALGEQARLVRRYTEEEYDVWAGNLTDDRLVVAVANWRNASQTVALNLSSPALGIAAAGAVRDVWGAQDLGAADGSEELTLELAGHEAKLLVLSDITRTNTELVEAQYHPVTDAVVEGGTATIATCSGADECLPVGSKAVNLYPGATVTFSNVSSGQLLAIDYINYDVALQSAWSTGSNTRNLTLSVNGGAPKRWALPISGGDWFETGRLEVEVEGLDQGDGNVVVVGAPGPDPAPDLVGLAVLEERSA
;
A
#
# COMPACT_ATOMS: atom_id res chain seq x y z
N MET A 1 7.30 30.06 8.49
CA MET A 1 6.29 30.23 7.42
C MET A 1 4.89 29.98 7.95
N SER A 2 4.55 28.77 8.41
CA SER A 2 3.25 28.43 9.03
C SER A 2 2.70 29.52 9.97
N GLN A 3 3.44 29.89 11.03
CA GLN A 3 3.02 30.94 11.96
C GLN A 3 2.68 32.30 11.30
N ALA A 4 3.36 32.64 10.20
CA ALA A 4 3.07 33.88 9.47
C ALA A 4 1.81 33.76 8.61
N LEU A 5 1.50 32.57 8.09
CA LEU A 5 0.24 32.27 7.39
C LEU A 5 -0.93 32.24 8.38
N ASP A 6 -0.74 31.68 9.58
CA ASP A 6 -1.76 31.65 10.63
C ASP A 6 -2.09 33.05 11.19
N ALA A 7 -1.16 34.00 11.05
CA ALA A 7 -1.33 35.37 11.55
C ALA A 7 -2.15 36.29 10.63
N VAL A 8 -2.50 35.85 9.41
CA VAL A 8 -3.31 36.66 8.47
C VAL A 8 -4.79 36.28 8.56
N ASP A 9 -5.67 37.27 8.40
CA ASP A 9 -7.14 37.08 8.42
C ASP A 9 -7.66 36.56 7.06
N ARG A 10 -7.00 35.54 6.51
CA ARG A 10 -7.37 34.88 5.26
C ARG A 10 -6.93 33.42 5.32
N PRO A 11 -7.84 32.45 5.15
CA PRO A 11 -7.45 31.04 5.03
C PRO A 11 -6.44 30.84 3.89
N ILE A 12 -5.31 30.21 4.19
CA ILE A 12 -4.28 29.85 3.22
C ILE A 12 -3.96 28.38 3.43
N LEU A 13 -4.15 27.57 2.38
CA LEU A 13 -3.70 26.18 2.38
C LEU A 13 -2.18 26.15 2.18
N TYR A 14 -1.46 25.53 3.11
CA TYR A 14 0.00 25.44 3.04
C TYR A 14 0.45 24.04 2.62
N GLN A 15 0.99 23.95 1.40
CA GLN A 15 1.58 22.73 0.84
C GLN A 15 3.09 22.76 1.01
N ILE A 16 3.64 21.82 1.78
CA ILE A 16 5.07 21.71 2.02
C ILE A 16 5.70 20.90 0.88
N CYS A 17 6.46 21.55 0.01
CA CYS A 17 7.18 20.87 -1.07
C CYS A 17 8.67 20.74 -0.74
N GLN A 18 9.07 19.55 -0.33
CA GLN A 18 10.47 19.23 0.00
C GLN A 18 10.99 17.95 -0.71
N TRP A 19 10.13 17.34 -1.55
CA TRP A 19 10.43 16.16 -2.37
C TRP A 19 10.58 14.84 -1.62
N GLY A 20 9.97 14.70 -0.44
CA GLY A 20 10.10 13.46 0.35
C GLY A 20 11.45 13.25 1.02
N VAL A 21 12.33 14.25 1.01
CA VAL A 21 13.66 14.23 1.64
C VAL A 21 13.56 14.30 3.17
N GLY A 22 14.51 13.69 3.87
CA GLY A 22 14.55 13.63 5.34
C GLY A 22 13.96 12.35 5.89
N THR A 23 13.71 12.32 7.20
CA THR A 23 13.05 11.22 7.91
C THR A 23 11.75 11.72 8.55
N ASP A 24 10.88 10.79 8.93
CA ASP A 24 9.70 11.01 9.78
C ASP A 24 8.75 12.08 9.24
N LEU A 25 8.65 12.15 7.91
CA LEU A 25 7.91 13.18 7.21
C LEU A 25 6.45 13.26 7.67
N GLY A 26 5.82 12.10 7.86
CA GLY A 26 4.45 12.01 8.38
C GLY A 26 4.31 12.45 9.84
N VAL A 27 5.41 12.55 10.61
CA VAL A 27 5.37 12.98 12.01
C VAL A 27 5.51 14.49 12.13
N TRP A 28 6.47 15.09 11.43
CA TRP A 28 6.76 16.52 11.60
C TRP A 28 5.97 17.42 10.64
N ALA A 29 5.73 17.01 9.39
CA ALA A 29 5.10 17.89 8.40
C ALA A 29 3.65 18.27 8.71
N PRO A 30 2.78 17.38 9.24
CA PRO A 30 1.41 17.75 9.57
C PRO A 30 1.29 18.76 10.71
N LYS A 31 2.38 19.05 11.44
CA LYS A 31 2.42 20.11 12.47
C LYS A 31 2.52 21.51 11.86
N TRP A 32 2.91 21.60 10.58
CA TRP A 32 3.26 22.86 9.94
C TRP A 32 2.47 23.13 8.66
N GLY A 33 1.92 22.12 7.98
CA GLY A 33 1.22 22.29 6.71
C GLY A 33 -0.01 21.41 6.58
N ASN A 34 -0.83 21.70 5.57
CA ASN A 34 -2.04 20.95 5.26
C ASN A 34 -1.76 19.75 4.36
N SER A 35 -0.73 19.85 3.53
CA SER A 35 -0.20 18.71 2.78
C SER A 35 1.32 18.78 2.70
N TRP A 36 1.96 17.64 2.44
CA TRP A 36 3.41 17.57 2.30
C TRP A 36 3.81 16.59 1.19
N ARG A 37 4.68 17.06 0.28
CA ARG A 37 5.20 16.25 -0.82
C ARG A 37 5.95 15.05 -0.26
N ILE A 38 5.43 13.86 -0.53
CA ILE A 38 6.01 12.62 0.02
C ILE A 38 7.13 12.06 -0.84
N SER A 39 7.24 12.46 -2.12
CA SER A 39 8.20 11.91 -3.09
C SER A 39 8.87 12.99 -3.94
N ASN A 40 9.92 12.60 -4.67
CA ASN A 40 10.37 13.34 -5.86
C ASN A 40 9.24 13.51 -6.86
N ASP A 41 9.50 14.38 -7.83
CA ASP A 41 8.53 14.75 -8.84
C ASP A 41 7.97 13.52 -9.55
N ILE A 42 6.66 13.53 -9.76
CA ILE A 42 6.03 12.70 -10.77
C ILE A 42 6.60 13.12 -12.14
N TYR A 43 6.68 12.18 -13.08
CA TYR A 43 7.08 12.47 -14.45
C TYR A 43 6.23 11.64 -15.40
N ASN A 44 6.30 11.98 -16.69
CA ASN A 44 5.43 11.45 -17.74
C ASN A 44 5.68 9.96 -18.06
N SER A 45 5.44 9.08 -17.10
CA SER A 45 5.64 7.63 -17.21
C SER A 45 4.84 6.86 -16.16
N TRP A 46 4.26 5.75 -16.57
CA TRP A 46 3.58 4.76 -15.71
C TRP A 46 4.41 4.35 -14.48
N SER A 47 5.73 4.20 -14.63
CA SER A 47 6.61 3.80 -13.52
C SER A 47 6.63 4.79 -12.36
N SER A 48 6.34 6.08 -12.62
CA SER A 48 6.22 7.09 -11.56
C SER A 48 5.00 6.84 -10.66
N ILE A 49 3.89 6.36 -11.21
CA ILE A 49 2.67 6.02 -10.47
C ILE A 49 2.93 4.84 -9.53
N TRP A 50 3.58 3.78 -10.02
CA TRP A 50 4.01 2.66 -9.19
C TRP A 50 4.93 3.12 -8.05
N ARG A 51 5.98 3.89 -8.36
CA ARG A 51 6.94 4.39 -7.37
C ARG A 51 6.26 5.21 -6.27
N ILE A 52 5.40 6.15 -6.63
CA ILE A 52 4.74 7.04 -5.67
C ILE A 52 3.70 6.28 -4.84
N THR A 53 2.96 5.35 -5.45
CA THR A 53 2.00 4.49 -4.75
C THR A 53 2.67 3.60 -3.71
N ASN A 54 3.90 3.12 -3.95
CA ASN A 54 4.68 2.39 -2.96
C ASN A 54 5.28 3.29 -1.86
N GLN A 55 5.36 4.60 -2.08
CA GLN A 55 5.85 5.56 -1.09
C GLN A 55 4.75 6.04 -0.14
N VAL A 56 3.49 6.08 -0.60
CA VAL A 56 2.36 6.58 0.21
C VAL A 56 1.86 5.57 1.24
N VAL A 57 2.23 4.28 1.09
CA VAL A 57 1.76 3.17 1.93
C VAL A 57 1.79 3.46 3.44
N PRO A 58 2.87 3.97 4.06
CA PRO A 58 2.89 4.15 5.51
C PRO A 58 2.12 5.39 5.99
N PHE A 59 1.76 6.32 5.09
CA PHE A 59 1.23 7.62 5.48
C PHE A 59 -0.19 7.59 6.05
N TRP A 60 -0.92 6.48 5.95
CA TRP A 60 -2.26 6.35 6.55
C TRP A 60 -2.23 6.55 8.07
N LYS A 61 -1.08 6.30 8.72
CA LYS A 61 -0.83 6.54 10.15
C LYS A 61 -0.80 8.04 10.52
N HIS A 62 -0.60 8.90 9.52
CA HIS A 62 -0.24 10.31 9.69
C HIS A 62 -1.22 11.27 9.00
N THR A 63 -2.06 10.74 8.12
CA THR A 63 -3.05 11.50 7.36
C THR A 63 -4.39 11.58 8.08
N GLY A 64 -5.19 12.57 7.69
CA GLY A 64 -6.51 12.83 8.25
C GLY A 64 -7.01 14.20 7.81
N VAL A 65 -8.16 14.64 8.35
CA VAL A 65 -8.74 15.93 7.98
C VAL A 65 -7.74 17.07 8.16
N GLY A 66 -7.43 17.76 7.05
CA GLY A 66 -6.47 18.86 6.99
C GLY A 66 -5.00 18.46 7.01
N LYS A 67 -4.67 17.17 6.86
CA LYS A 67 -3.32 16.60 6.89
C LYS A 67 -3.18 15.51 5.81
N TYR A 68 -2.64 15.87 4.65
CA TYR A 68 -2.63 14.97 3.49
C TYR A 68 -1.22 14.71 2.96
N ALA A 69 -0.92 13.43 2.71
CA ALA A 69 0.24 13.05 1.91
C ALA A 69 0.05 13.57 0.48
N ASP A 70 0.97 14.41 0.01
CA ASP A 70 0.94 14.97 -1.34
C ASP A 70 1.77 14.10 -2.28
N MET A 71 1.05 13.33 -3.10
CA MET A 71 1.60 12.43 -4.11
C MET A 71 2.04 13.17 -5.40
N ASP A 72 2.12 14.50 -5.36
CA ASP A 72 2.43 15.40 -6.48
C ASP A 72 1.25 15.60 -7.46
N ILE A 73 1.46 16.47 -8.45
CA ILE A 73 0.44 16.85 -9.44
C ILE A 73 -0.06 15.67 -10.30
N LEU A 74 -1.24 15.82 -10.90
CA LEU A 74 -1.81 14.86 -11.84
C LEU A 74 -1.20 15.04 -13.24
N ILE A 75 -0.78 13.93 -13.86
CA ILE A 75 -0.31 13.89 -15.26
C ILE A 75 -1.40 13.46 -16.27
N ILE A 76 -2.66 13.41 -15.83
CA ILE A 76 -3.85 13.09 -16.62
C ILE A 76 -4.08 14.17 -17.67
N GLY A 77 -4.30 13.78 -18.93
CA GLY A 77 -4.54 14.69 -20.03
C GLY A 77 -3.28 15.26 -20.69
N LEU A 78 -2.09 14.75 -20.32
CA LEU A 78 -0.82 15.10 -20.96
C LEU A 78 -0.49 14.24 -22.19
N ASN A 79 -1.35 13.26 -22.54
CA ASN A 79 -1.13 12.28 -23.62
C ASN A 79 0.13 11.41 -23.42
N VAL A 80 0.39 11.00 -22.18
CA VAL A 80 1.57 10.19 -21.80
C VAL A 80 1.20 8.87 -21.11
N LEU A 81 -0.10 8.67 -20.86
CA LEU A 81 -0.70 7.48 -20.26
C LEU A 81 -1.85 6.99 -21.15
N SER A 82 -2.20 5.71 -21.07
CA SER A 82 -3.48 5.21 -21.61
C SER A 82 -4.66 5.72 -20.78
N LEU A 83 -5.90 5.56 -21.28
CA LEU A 83 -7.09 5.98 -20.53
C LEU A 83 -7.27 5.14 -19.25
N GLU A 84 -6.94 3.85 -19.32
CA GLU A 84 -6.92 2.93 -18.18
C GLU A 84 -5.89 3.40 -17.14
N GLU A 85 -4.69 3.77 -17.58
CA GLU A 85 -3.64 4.29 -16.71
C GLU A 85 -4.00 5.65 -16.09
N GLU A 86 -4.72 6.53 -16.82
CA GLU A 86 -5.22 7.79 -16.27
C GLU A 86 -6.28 7.57 -15.18
N ARG A 87 -7.22 6.63 -15.38
CA ARG A 87 -8.20 6.22 -14.35
C ARG A 87 -7.51 5.59 -13.15
N PHE A 88 -6.51 4.75 -13.39
CA PHE A 88 -5.70 4.16 -12.34
C PHE A 88 -4.98 5.23 -11.51
N HIS A 89 -4.32 6.17 -12.19
CA HIS A 89 -3.63 7.30 -11.55
C HIS A 89 -4.59 8.12 -10.69
N PHE A 90 -5.77 8.48 -11.23
CA PHE A 90 -6.78 9.21 -10.48
C PHE A 90 -7.29 8.41 -9.28
N THR A 91 -7.51 7.10 -9.44
CA THR A 91 -7.93 6.19 -8.37
C THR A 91 -6.96 6.22 -7.21
N MET A 92 -5.66 6.04 -7.48
CA MET A 92 -4.65 6.00 -6.43
C MET A 92 -4.55 7.34 -5.67
N TRP A 93 -4.64 8.47 -6.36
CA TRP A 93 -4.64 9.78 -5.69
C TRP A 93 -5.93 10.01 -4.90
N ALA A 94 -7.06 9.56 -5.43
CA ALA A 94 -8.36 9.72 -4.80
C ALA A 94 -8.48 8.93 -3.50
N ILE A 95 -8.18 7.62 -3.52
CA ILE A 95 -8.30 6.77 -2.33
C ILE A 95 -7.27 7.13 -1.25
N ASN A 96 -6.11 7.67 -1.65
CA ASN A 96 -5.09 8.13 -0.71
C ASN A 96 -5.27 9.60 -0.25
N LYS A 97 -6.37 10.25 -0.64
CA LYS A 97 -6.70 11.64 -0.26
C LYS A 97 -5.61 12.66 -0.63
N SER A 98 -4.80 12.37 -1.65
CA SER A 98 -3.79 13.30 -2.14
C SER A 98 -4.48 14.54 -2.75
N PRO A 99 -3.87 15.74 -2.68
CA PRO A 99 -4.34 16.88 -3.46
C PRO A 99 -4.46 16.53 -4.94
N LEU A 100 -5.61 16.82 -5.54
CA LEU A 100 -5.87 16.60 -6.97
C LEU A 100 -5.48 17.86 -7.77
N THR A 101 -4.19 18.19 -7.78
CA THR A 101 -3.66 19.35 -8.51
C THR A 101 -3.47 19.01 -9.98
N ILE A 102 -4.25 19.61 -10.87
CA ILE A 102 -4.21 19.28 -12.30
C ILE A 102 -2.94 19.83 -12.96
N GLY A 103 -2.13 18.96 -13.57
CA GLY A 103 -0.93 19.35 -14.33
C GLY A 103 -1.18 19.65 -15.82
N ALA A 104 -2.32 19.23 -16.38
CA ALA A 104 -2.67 19.45 -17.78
C ALA A 104 -3.21 20.87 -18.06
N PRO A 105 -3.06 21.38 -19.30
CA PRO A 105 -3.68 22.63 -19.70
C PRO A 105 -5.22 22.59 -19.56
N MET A 106 -5.83 23.58 -18.90
CA MET A 106 -7.30 23.69 -18.82
C MET A 106 -7.89 24.24 -20.11
N SER A 107 -7.79 23.45 -21.19
CA SER A 107 -8.31 23.76 -22.51
C SER A 107 -8.82 22.51 -23.21
N ALA A 108 -10.08 22.53 -23.65
CA ALA A 108 -10.68 21.45 -24.44
C ALA A 108 -10.00 21.24 -25.81
N THR A 109 -9.13 22.15 -26.25
CA THR A 109 -8.34 22.00 -27.48
C THR A 109 -6.96 21.36 -27.24
N LEU A 110 -6.46 21.38 -26.00
CA LEU A 110 -5.13 20.87 -25.65
C LEU A 110 -5.20 19.58 -24.84
N THR A 111 -6.29 19.38 -24.10
CA THR A 111 -6.51 18.21 -23.25
C THR A 111 -7.66 17.38 -23.81
N PRO A 112 -7.48 16.06 -23.99
CA PRO A 112 -8.54 15.18 -24.48
C PRO A 112 -9.77 15.23 -23.58
N GLN A 113 -10.97 15.21 -24.18
CA GLN A 113 -12.22 15.23 -23.43
C GLN A 113 -12.32 14.04 -22.46
N ALA A 114 -11.89 12.84 -22.87
CA ALA A 114 -11.92 11.67 -22.01
C ALA A 114 -11.07 11.83 -20.73
N SER A 115 -9.95 12.57 -20.81
CA SER A 115 -9.13 12.91 -19.65
C SER A 115 -9.81 13.96 -18.75
N LEU A 116 -10.50 14.94 -19.36
CA LEU A 116 -11.32 15.89 -18.60
C LEU A 116 -12.49 15.19 -17.89
N ASP A 117 -13.09 14.18 -18.52
CA ASP A 117 -14.17 13.38 -17.93
C ASP A 117 -13.66 12.56 -16.72
N ILE A 118 -12.41 12.09 -16.75
CA ILE A 118 -11.75 11.46 -15.59
C ILE A 118 -11.58 12.49 -14.46
N LEU A 119 -11.01 13.65 -14.78
CA LEU A 119 -10.77 14.73 -13.80
C LEU A 119 -12.05 15.26 -13.17
N GLY A 120 -13.16 15.25 -13.93
CA GLY A 120 -14.48 15.70 -13.51
C GLY A 120 -15.40 14.60 -12.99
N ASN A 121 -14.93 13.36 -12.80
CA ASN A 121 -15.77 12.27 -12.32
C ASN A 121 -16.21 12.54 -10.87
N GLU A 122 -17.49 12.85 -10.67
CA GLU A 122 -18.04 13.28 -9.38
C GLU A 122 -17.94 12.21 -8.29
N GLU A 123 -18.04 10.93 -8.65
CA GLU A 123 -17.96 9.82 -7.68
C GLU A 123 -16.53 9.59 -7.19
N ALA A 124 -15.55 9.64 -8.09
CA ALA A 124 -14.14 9.55 -7.72
C ALA A 124 -13.67 10.79 -6.95
N LEU A 125 -14.17 11.98 -7.30
CA LEU A 125 -13.98 13.21 -6.53
C LEU A 125 -14.59 13.11 -5.13
N ALA A 126 -15.80 12.55 -5.00
CA ALA A 126 -16.44 12.35 -3.70
C ALA A 126 -15.66 11.40 -2.80
N ILE A 127 -15.00 10.38 -3.36
CA ILE A 127 -14.08 9.53 -2.61
C ILE A 127 -12.89 10.36 -2.10
N ASN A 128 -12.24 11.16 -2.95
CA ASN A 128 -11.11 12.00 -2.54
C ASN A 128 -11.50 13.03 -1.47
N GLN A 129 -12.69 13.64 -1.60
CA GLN A 129 -13.21 14.70 -0.74
C GLN A 129 -14.05 14.20 0.43
N ASP A 130 -14.08 12.88 0.67
CA ASP A 130 -14.85 12.29 1.76
C ASP A 130 -14.46 12.89 3.12
N ALA A 131 -15.46 13.24 3.93
CA ALA A 131 -15.27 14.03 5.14
C ALA A 131 -14.54 13.28 6.27
N LEU A 132 -14.40 11.95 6.21
CA LEU A 132 -13.53 11.22 7.15
C LEU A 132 -12.06 11.59 6.94
N GLY A 133 -11.67 11.92 5.71
CA GLY A 133 -10.27 12.19 5.36
C GLY A 133 -9.34 10.99 5.58
N GLU A 134 -9.87 9.78 5.73
CA GLU A 134 -9.11 8.56 5.98
C GLU A 134 -8.49 8.02 4.70
N GLN A 135 -7.16 7.91 4.67
CA GLN A 135 -6.42 7.30 3.57
C GLN A 135 -6.74 5.79 3.48
N ALA A 136 -6.93 5.29 2.26
CA ALA A 136 -6.96 3.84 2.03
C ALA A 136 -5.61 3.18 2.37
N ARG A 137 -5.67 1.92 2.79
CA ARG A 137 -4.51 1.09 3.13
C ARG A 137 -4.31 0.03 2.05
N LEU A 138 -3.07 -0.30 1.75
CA LEU A 138 -2.74 -1.52 1.03
C LEU A 138 -3.07 -2.71 1.95
N VAL A 139 -4.15 -3.42 1.67
CA VAL A 139 -4.62 -4.52 2.54
C VAL A 139 -4.11 -5.87 2.06
N ARG A 140 -3.91 -6.07 0.75
CA ARG A 140 -3.28 -7.26 0.18
C ARG A 140 -2.46 -6.90 -1.05
N ARG A 141 -1.38 -7.64 -1.29
CA ARG A 141 -0.49 -7.49 -2.44
C ARG A 141 -0.20 -8.85 -3.03
N TYR A 142 -0.39 -9.02 -4.34
CA TYR A 142 -0.06 -10.24 -5.06
C TYR A 142 1.07 -9.91 -6.04
N THR A 143 2.32 -10.09 -5.59
CA THR A 143 3.51 -9.56 -6.29
C THR A 143 3.82 -10.26 -7.60
N GLU A 144 3.58 -11.57 -7.70
CA GLU A 144 3.86 -12.34 -8.91
C GLU A 144 2.68 -12.29 -9.90
N GLU A 145 1.48 -12.12 -9.38
CA GLU A 145 0.24 -11.92 -10.12
C GLU A 145 0.03 -10.45 -10.54
N GLU A 146 0.86 -9.54 -10.02
CA GLU A 146 0.93 -8.11 -10.35
C GLU A 146 -0.39 -7.37 -10.10
N TYR A 147 -1.02 -7.59 -8.94
CA TYR A 147 -2.15 -6.78 -8.49
C TYR A 147 -2.15 -6.52 -6.99
N ASP A 148 -2.75 -5.41 -6.59
CA ASP A 148 -2.94 -5.02 -5.19
C ASP A 148 -4.42 -4.81 -4.87
N VAL A 149 -4.79 -5.02 -3.60
CA VAL A 149 -6.09 -4.63 -3.05
C VAL A 149 -5.87 -3.54 -2.02
N TRP A 150 -6.55 -2.42 -2.21
CA TRP A 150 -6.57 -1.28 -1.30
C TRP A 150 -7.97 -1.09 -0.74
N ALA A 151 -8.08 -0.74 0.53
CA ALA A 151 -9.37 -0.45 1.14
C ALA A 151 -9.28 0.70 2.16
N GLY A 152 -10.34 1.50 2.27
CA GLY A 152 -10.43 2.61 3.22
C GLY A 152 -11.89 2.92 3.55
N ASN A 153 -12.14 3.38 4.78
CA ASN A 153 -13.48 3.78 5.17
C ASN A 153 -13.85 5.11 4.52
N LEU A 154 -15.14 5.26 4.28
CA LEU A 154 -15.78 6.50 3.87
C LEU A 154 -16.89 6.84 4.87
N THR A 155 -17.37 8.07 4.83
CA THR A 155 -18.57 8.49 5.58
C THR A 155 -19.76 7.57 5.32
N ASP A 156 -20.69 7.53 6.28
CA ASP A 156 -21.93 6.73 6.22
C ASP A 156 -21.68 5.21 6.21
N ASP A 157 -20.67 4.75 6.96
CA ASP A 157 -20.29 3.33 7.09
C ASP A 157 -20.03 2.62 5.75
N ARG A 158 -19.62 3.41 4.73
CA ARG A 158 -19.22 2.92 3.42
C ARG A 158 -17.74 2.53 3.40
N LEU A 159 -17.37 1.70 2.43
CA LEU A 159 -15.99 1.30 2.21
C LEU A 159 -15.63 1.52 0.74
N VAL A 160 -14.49 2.18 0.48
CA VAL A 160 -13.88 2.16 -0.86
C VAL A 160 -12.94 0.96 -0.95
N VAL A 161 -13.04 0.20 -2.04
CA VAL A 161 -12.13 -0.89 -2.37
C VAL A 161 -11.59 -0.66 -3.78
N ALA A 162 -10.26 -0.63 -3.93
CA ALA A 162 -9.62 -0.56 -5.22
C ALA A 162 -8.83 -1.85 -5.50
N VAL A 163 -9.13 -2.52 -6.60
CA VAL A 163 -8.36 -3.65 -7.12
C VAL A 163 -7.50 -3.14 -8.27
N ALA A 164 -6.20 -3.06 -8.02
CA ALA A 164 -5.23 -2.38 -8.85
C ALA A 164 -4.45 -3.40 -9.68
N ASN A 165 -4.79 -3.55 -10.96
CA ASN A 165 -4.05 -4.41 -11.87
C ASN A 165 -2.79 -3.68 -12.37
N TRP A 166 -1.62 -4.00 -11.82
CA TRP A 166 -0.34 -3.44 -12.26
C TRP A 166 0.19 -4.08 -13.53
N ARG A 167 -0.37 -5.22 -13.93
CA ARG A 167 0.01 -5.95 -15.13
C ARG A 167 -0.39 -5.20 -16.39
N ASN A 168 0.51 -5.15 -17.37
CA ASN A 168 0.20 -4.67 -18.73
C ASN A 168 -0.54 -5.76 -19.56
N ALA A 169 -1.53 -6.39 -18.96
CA ALA A 169 -2.39 -7.38 -19.58
C ALA A 169 -3.69 -7.52 -18.78
N SER A 170 -4.77 -7.89 -19.46
CA SER A 170 -6.02 -8.20 -18.78
C SER A 170 -5.86 -9.40 -17.84
N GLN A 171 -6.59 -9.38 -16.72
CA GLN A 171 -6.68 -10.51 -15.80
C GLN A 171 -8.04 -10.54 -15.10
N THR A 172 -8.42 -11.74 -14.68
CA THR A 172 -9.59 -11.99 -13.84
C THR A 172 -9.12 -12.11 -12.39
N VAL A 173 -9.69 -11.33 -11.48
CA VAL A 173 -9.40 -11.37 -10.04
C VAL A 173 -10.64 -11.83 -9.30
N ALA A 174 -10.49 -12.84 -8.44
CA ALA A 174 -11.52 -13.28 -7.53
C ALA A 174 -11.33 -12.55 -6.18
N LEU A 175 -12.17 -11.55 -5.91
CA LEU A 175 -12.07 -10.75 -4.69
C LEU A 175 -12.88 -11.41 -3.57
N ASN A 176 -12.19 -11.91 -2.55
CA ASN A 176 -12.83 -12.42 -1.34
C ASN A 176 -13.15 -11.29 -0.35
N LEU A 177 -14.43 -10.90 -0.29
CA LEU A 177 -14.91 -9.83 0.60
C LEU A 177 -14.87 -10.22 2.09
N SER A 178 -15.10 -11.50 2.42
CA SER A 178 -15.02 -11.99 3.80
C SER A 178 -13.59 -12.25 4.27
N SER A 179 -12.61 -12.15 3.35
CA SER A 179 -11.20 -12.22 3.74
C SER A 179 -10.95 -11.25 4.90
N PRO A 180 -10.14 -11.63 5.88
CA PRO A 180 -9.95 -10.81 7.05
C PRO A 180 -9.31 -9.43 6.75
N ALA A 181 -8.72 -9.26 5.57
CA ALA A 181 -8.24 -7.98 5.07
C ALA A 181 -9.36 -6.95 4.86
N LEU A 182 -10.55 -7.43 4.47
CA LEU A 182 -11.73 -6.62 4.17
C LEU A 182 -12.81 -6.76 5.26
N GLY A 183 -12.99 -7.96 5.81
CA GLY A 183 -13.89 -8.25 6.93
C GLY A 183 -15.36 -7.99 6.61
N ILE A 184 -15.81 -8.30 5.39
CA ILE A 184 -17.15 -8.02 4.89
C ILE A 184 -17.92 -9.33 4.71
N ALA A 185 -18.89 -9.60 5.58
CA ALA A 185 -19.77 -10.75 5.46
C ALA A 185 -20.82 -10.55 4.36
N ALA A 186 -21.29 -9.31 4.17
CA ALA A 186 -22.17 -8.94 3.06
C ALA A 186 -22.11 -7.43 2.81
N ALA A 187 -22.41 -7.00 1.58
CA ALA A 187 -22.68 -5.61 1.24
C ALA A 187 -24.03 -5.52 0.51
N GLY A 188 -24.92 -4.64 0.98
CA GLY A 188 -26.24 -4.47 0.35
C GLY A 188 -26.17 -3.83 -1.03
N ALA A 189 -25.14 -3.02 -1.30
CA ALA A 189 -24.86 -2.50 -2.63
C ALA A 189 -23.36 -2.31 -2.88
N VAL A 190 -22.95 -2.68 -4.09
CA VAL A 190 -21.60 -2.49 -4.64
C VAL A 190 -21.69 -1.64 -5.90
N ARG A 191 -21.00 -0.51 -5.91
CA ARG A 191 -20.96 0.49 -7.00
C ARG A 191 -19.61 0.42 -7.71
N ASP A 192 -19.58 0.13 -9.01
CA ASP A 192 -18.40 0.35 -9.87
C ASP A 192 -18.38 1.81 -10.36
N VAL A 193 -17.42 2.58 -9.84
CA VAL A 193 -17.28 4.02 -10.09
C VAL A 193 -16.88 4.30 -11.53
N TRP A 194 -15.90 3.57 -12.08
CA TRP A 194 -15.43 3.82 -13.45
C TRP A 194 -16.33 3.19 -14.50
N GLY A 195 -16.92 2.03 -14.18
CA GLY A 195 -17.93 1.39 -15.03
C GLY A 195 -19.26 2.13 -15.06
N ALA A 196 -19.47 3.08 -14.15
CA ALA A 196 -20.73 3.76 -13.91
C ALA A 196 -21.92 2.77 -13.77
N GLN A 197 -21.65 1.59 -13.21
CA GLN A 197 -22.60 0.50 -13.00
C GLN A 197 -22.82 0.12 -11.52
N ASP A 198 -24.06 -0.14 -11.13
CA ASP A 198 -24.38 -0.84 -9.88
C ASP A 198 -24.24 -2.35 -10.10
N LEU A 199 -23.39 -2.99 -9.30
CA LEU A 199 -23.16 -4.44 -9.35
C LEU A 199 -24.16 -5.21 -8.47
N GLY A 200 -24.97 -4.51 -7.68
CA GLY A 200 -25.96 -5.09 -6.78
C GLY A 200 -25.37 -5.48 -5.42
N ALA A 201 -26.08 -6.34 -4.69
CA ALA A 201 -25.62 -6.87 -3.41
C ALA A 201 -24.53 -7.93 -3.62
N ALA A 202 -23.61 -8.05 -2.65
CA ALA A 202 -22.58 -9.06 -2.63
C ALA A 202 -22.62 -9.87 -1.32
N ASP A 203 -22.60 -11.20 -1.45
CA ASP A 203 -22.45 -12.14 -0.34
C ASP A 203 -20.95 -12.40 -0.13
N GLY A 204 -20.44 -12.12 1.06
CA GLY A 204 -19.02 -12.29 1.36
C GLY A 204 -18.55 -13.75 1.42
N SER A 205 -19.49 -14.71 1.47
CA SER A 205 -19.17 -16.14 1.34
C SER A 205 -18.88 -16.56 -0.11
N GLU A 206 -19.15 -15.69 -1.08
CA GLU A 206 -18.83 -15.88 -2.49
C GLU A 206 -17.71 -14.93 -2.92
N GLU A 207 -16.89 -15.34 -3.90
CA GLU A 207 -15.88 -14.47 -4.48
C GLU A 207 -16.51 -13.53 -5.52
N LEU A 208 -16.24 -12.22 -5.39
CA LEU A 208 -16.63 -11.24 -6.40
C LEU A 208 -15.62 -11.32 -7.56
N THR A 209 -16.03 -11.91 -8.67
CA THR A 209 -15.19 -12.03 -9.87
C THR A 209 -15.14 -10.70 -10.62
N LEU A 210 -13.93 -10.16 -10.82
CA LEU A 210 -13.67 -8.89 -11.48
C LEU A 210 -12.84 -9.12 -12.74
N GLU A 211 -13.35 -8.68 -13.88
CA GLU A 211 -12.58 -8.61 -15.13
C GLU A 211 -11.88 -7.25 -15.21
N LEU A 212 -10.55 -7.28 -15.34
CA LEU A 212 -9.69 -6.11 -15.38
C LEU A 212 -8.93 -6.07 -16.70
N ALA A 213 -8.95 -4.93 -17.40
CA ALA A 213 -8.02 -4.63 -18.47
C ALA A 213 -6.60 -4.42 -17.92
N GLY A 214 -5.59 -4.47 -18.81
CA GLY A 214 -4.22 -4.12 -18.43
C GLY A 214 -4.15 -2.70 -17.89
N HIS A 215 -3.46 -2.53 -16.76
CA HIS A 215 -3.37 -1.26 -16.03
C HIS A 215 -4.71 -0.66 -15.57
N GLU A 216 -5.77 -1.46 -15.45
CA GLU A 216 -7.04 -1.00 -14.87
C GLU A 216 -6.98 -1.00 -13.34
N ALA A 217 -7.49 0.06 -12.70
CA ALA A 217 -7.90 0.02 -11.30
C ALA A 217 -9.42 -0.06 -11.21
N LYS A 218 -9.96 -1.20 -10.75
CA LYS A 218 -11.38 -1.29 -10.44
C LYS A 218 -11.63 -0.55 -9.14
N LEU A 219 -12.50 0.46 -9.18
CA LEU A 219 -12.82 1.31 -8.04
C LEU A 219 -14.26 1.03 -7.60
N LEU A 220 -14.40 0.37 -6.45
CA LEU A 220 -15.67 -0.04 -5.90
C LEU A 220 -16.01 0.77 -4.65
N VAL A 221 -17.28 1.13 -4.50
CA VAL A 221 -17.84 1.63 -3.23
C VAL A 221 -18.86 0.64 -2.72
N LEU A 222 -18.64 0.13 -1.51
CA LEU A 222 -19.52 -0.78 -0.82
C LEU A 222 -20.32 0.00 0.23
N SER A 223 -21.60 -0.32 0.36
CA SER A 223 -22.54 0.29 1.31
C SER A 223 -23.46 -0.77 1.90
N ASP A 224 -24.18 -0.41 2.98
CA ASP A 224 -25.00 -1.34 3.76
C ASP A 224 -24.19 -2.59 4.19
N ILE A 225 -23.00 -2.34 4.73
CA ILE A 225 -22.00 -3.37 5.04
C ILE A 225 -22.38 -4.11 6.31
N THR A 226 -22.44 -5.43 6.22
CA THR A 226 -22.39 -6.33 7.38
C THR A 226 -20.97 -6.83 7.54
N ARG A 227 -20.34 -6.53 8.68
CA ARG A 227 -18.97 -6.99 8.99
C ARG A 227 -18.98 -8.46 9.40
N THR A 228 -17.88 -9.16 9.13
CA THR A 228 -17.65 -10.49 9.71
C THR A 228 -17.55 -10.37 11.24
N ASN A 229 -17.96 -11.40 11.97
CA ASN A 229 -17.69 -11.52 13.40
C ASN A 229 -16.36 -12.26 13.63
N THR A 230 -15.36 -11.96 12.80
CA THR A 230 -14.02 -12.55 12.86
C THR A 230 -12.98 -11.45 12.84
N GLU A 231 -11.92 -11.64 13.60
CA GLU A 231 -10.74 -10.79 13.62
C GLU A 231 -9.48 -11.61 13.35
N LEU A 232 -8.46 -10.98 12.76
CA LEU A 232 -7.12 -11.56 12.72
C LEU A 232 -6.45 -11.32 14.05
N VAL A 233 -6.02 -12.41 14.67
CA VAL A 233 -5.17 -12.36 15.85
C VAL A 233 -3.80 -12.92 15.51
N GLU A 234 -2.81 -12.36 16.17
CA GLU A 234 -1.45 -12.90 16.16
C GLU A 234 -1.42 -14.16 17.04
N ALA A 235 -1.37 -15.32 16.41
CA ALA A 235 -1.36 -16.60 17.10
C ALA A 235 0.03 -16.94 17.65
N GLN A 236 1.06 -16.62 16.87
CA GLN A 236 2.46 -16.83 17.22
C GLN A 236 3.32 -15.75 16.56
N TYR A 237 4.31 -15.24 17.30
CA TYR A 237 5.29 -14.30 16.78
C TYR A 237 6.68 -14.92 16.78
N HIS A 238 7.39 -14.80 15.66
CA HIS A 238 8.76 -15.26 15.47
C HIS A 238 9.68 -14.05 15.34
N PRO A 239 10.35 -13.63 16.43
CA PRO A 239 11.26 -12.50 16.38
C PRO A 239 12.51 -12.89 15.59
N VAL A 240 13.11 -11.93 14.88
CA VAL A 240 14.36 -12.20 14.15
C VAL A 240 15.52 -12.62 15.06
N THR A 241 15.46 -12.29 16.35
CA THR A 241 16.45 -12.69 17.37
C THR A 241 16.51 -14.21 17.57
N ASP A 242 15.43 -14.91 17.25
CA ASP A 242 15.32 -16.37 17.39
C ASP A 242 15.55 -17.08 16.05
N ALA A 243 15.73 -16.32 14.96
CA ALA A 243 15.95 -16.84 13.63
C ALA A 243 17.43 -17.17 13.37
N VAL A 244 17.66 -18.09 12.43
CA VAL A 244 19.00 -18.36 11.90
C VAL A 244 19.24 -17.47 10.68
N VAL A 245 20.21 -16.54 10.79
CA VAL A 245 20.60 -15.63 9.70
C VAL A 245 21.91 -16.11 9.09
N GLU A 246 21.92 -16.37 7.78
CA GLU A 246 23.06 -16.90 7.05
C GLU A 246 23.30 -16.16 5.73
N GLY A 247 24.53 -16.28 5.20
CA GLY A 247 24.93 -15.76 3.89
C GLY A 247 25.57 -14.37 3.90
N GLY A 248 26.75 -14.26 3.29
CA GLY A 248 27.44 -12.98 3.09
C GLY A 248 27.72 -12.21 4.38
N THR A 249 27.24 -10.98 4.46
CA THR A 249 27.36 -10.06 5.61
C THR A 249 26.05 -9.90 6.39
N ALA A 250 25.07 -10.77 6.14
CA ALA A 250 23.80 -10.76 6.84
C ALA A 250 24.01 -10.96 8.35
N THR A 251 23.34 -10.14 9.16
CA THR A 251 23.49 -10.19 10.62
C THR A 251 22.27 -9.59 11.31
N ILE A 252 22.09 -9.92 12.59
CA ILE A 252 21.06 -9.31 13.44
C ILE A 252 21.68 -8.09 14.12
N ALA A 253 21.01 -6.94 13.98
CA ALA A 253 21.39 -5.70 14.63
C ALA A 253 20.31 -5.27 15.62
N THR A 254 20.72 -4.88 16.83
CA THR A 254 19.85 -4.25 17.84
C THR A 254 19.70 -2.77 17.54
N CYS A 255 18.46 -2.28 17.57
CA CYS A 255 18.15 -0.87 17.38
C CYS A 255 18.34 -0.10 18.70
N SER A 256 18.71 1.17 18.61
CA SER A 256 19.20 1.92 19.79
C SER A 256 18.08 2.65 20.52
N GLY A 257 17.03 3.05 19.79
CA GLY A 257 15.83 3.69 20.33
C GLY A 257 14.86 2.68 20.93
N ALA A 258 14.13 3.09 21.97
CA ALA A 258 13.15 2.25 22.66
C ALA A 258 11.87 2.01 21.82
N ASP A 259 11.66 2.84 20.80
CA ASP A 259 10.55 2.82 19.85
C ASP A 259 10.98 2.36 18.45
N GLU A 260 12.23 1.92 18.29
CA GLU A 260 12.79 1.45 17.03
C GLU A 260 12.62 -0.06 16.86
N CYS A 261 12.38 -0.52 15.64
CA CYS A 261 12.37 -1.94 15.26
C CYS A 261 11.41 -2.80 16.11
N LEU A 262 10.28 -2.21 16.50
CA LEU A 262 9.24 -2.87 17.27
C LEU A 262 8.58 -4.02 16.48
N PRO A 263 8.13 -5.09 17.16
CA PRO A 263 8.02 -5.23 18.61
C PRO A 263 9.30 -5.72 19.30
N VAL A 264 10.36 -6.07 18.57
CA VAL A 264 11.50 -6.83 19.13
C VAL A 264 12.74 -5.98 19.42
N GLY A 265 12.81 -4.75 18.92
CA GLY A 265 13.97 -3.86 19.08
C GLY A 265 15.21 -4.31 18.31
N SER A 266 15.07 -5.20 17.34
CA SER A 266 16.16 -5.76 16.52
C SER A 266 15.67 -6.07 15.11
N LYS A 267 16.60 -6.13 14.16
CA LYS A 267 16.31 -6.45 12.75
C LYS A 267 17.46 -7.21 12.12
N ALA A 268 17.19 -8.13 11.20
CA ALA A 268 18.20 -8.65 10.28
C ALA A 268 18.47 -7.60 9.19
N VAL A 269 19.75 -7.32 8.97
CA VAL A 269 20.24 -6.34 8.01
C VAL A 269 21.19 -6.97 7.00
N ASN A 270 21.56 -6.23 5.96
CA ASN A 270 22.50 -6.67 4.92
C ASN A 270 22.07 -7.97 4.21
N LEU A 271 20.77 -8.13 3.99
CA LEU A 271 20.18 -9.28 3.31
C LEU A 271 20.39 -9.17 1.78
N TYR A 272 21.65 -9.32 1.34
CA TYR A 272 22.04 -9.34 -0.07
C TYR A 272 21.71 -10.69 -0.73
N PRO A 273 21.71 -10.80 -2.08
CA PRO A 273 21.49 -12.07 -2.77
C PRO A 273 22.33 -13.22 -2.19
N GLY A 274 21.64 -14.32 -1.85
CA GLY A 274 22.20 -15.49 -1.17
C GLY A 274 22.12 -15.48 0.35
N ALA A 275 21.70 -14.37 0.97
CA ALA A 275 21.35 -14.32 2.38
C ALA A 275 19.99 -14.95 2.65
N THR A 276 19.85 -15.58 3.82
CA THR A 276 18.61 -16.19 4.30
C THR A 276 18.35 -15.85 5.76
N VAL A 277 17.07 -15.75 6.13
CA VAL A 277 16.60 -15.73 7.52
C VAL A 277 15.62 -16.88 7.70
N THR A 278 15.96 -17.84 8.56
CA THR A 278 15.20 -19.07 8.75
C THR A 278 14.50 -19.05 10.11
N PHE A 279 13.17 -19.09 10.09
CA PHE A 279 12.33 -19.27 11.26
C PHE A 279 11.94 -20.75 11.38
N SER A 280 12.11 -21.31 12.57
CA SER A 280 11.75 -22.70 12.87
C SER A 280 10.62 -22.74 13.89
N ASN A 281 9.94 -23.87 13.95
CA ASN A 281 8.80 -24.10 14.82
C ASN A 281 7.61 -23.17 14.57
N VAL A 282 7.38 -22.83 13.29
CA VAL A 282 6.27 -21.99 12.88
C VAL A 282 4.98 -22.80 12.94
N SER A 283 3.95 -22.26 13.62
CA SER A 283 2.64 -22.87 13.73
C SER A 283 1.92 -22.93 12.39
N SER A 284 0.96 -23.83 12.29
CA SER A 284 0.09 -23.94 11.13
C SER A 284 -0.72 -22.67 10.91
N GLY A 285 -1.07 -22.38 9.66
CA GLY A 285 -1.87 -21.22 9.28
C GLY A 285 -1.91 -21.07 7.76
N GLN A 286 -2.59 -20.03 7.29
CA GLN A 286 -2.61 -19.66 5.86
C GLN A 286 -2.12 -18.22 5.62
N LEU A 287 -2.06 -17.42 6.67
CA LEU A 287 -1.66 -16.02 6.63
C LEU A 287 -0.43 -15.80 7.52
N LEU A 288 0.56 -15.14 6.95
CA LEU A 288 1.71 -14.64 7.68
C LEU A 288 1.73 -13.11 7.59
N ALA A 289 2.12 -12.46 8.67
CA ALA A 289 2.50 -11.06 8.68
C ALA A 289 4.02 -10.94 8.67
N ILE A 290 4.57 -10.29 7.65
CA ILE A 290 6.00 -9.97 7.60
C ILE A 290 6.19 -8.60 8.24
N ASP A 291 6.93 -8.56 9.35
CA ASP A 291 7.37 -7.31 9.95
C ASP A 291 8.72 -6.93 9.37
N TYR A 292 8.77 -5.82 8.65
CA TYR A 292 9.90 -5.44 7.83
C TYR A 292 10.18 -3.94 7.92
N ILE A 293 11.38 -3.55 7.55
CA ILE A 293 11.78 -2.15 7.42
C ILE A 293 12.35 -1.91 6.02
N ASN A 294 11.73 -0.98 5.32
CA ASN A 294 12.18 -0.49 4.03
C ASN A 294 12.05 1.03 3.99
N TYR A 295 13.18 1.72 4.03
CA TYR A 295 13.25 3.17 3.80
C TYR A 295 14.15 3.49 2.61
N ASP A 296 14.17 2.60 1.62
CA ASP A 296 14.90 2.80 0.37
C ASP A 296 14.10 3.69 -0.57
N VAL A 297 13.96 4.95 -0.15
CA VAL A 297 13.29 5.98 -0.96
C VAL A 297 14.18 6.29 -2.16
N ALA A 298 13.62 6.09 -3.35
CA ALA A 298 14.29 6.22 -4.64
C ALA A 298 14.56 7.68 -5.04
N LEU A 299 15.27 8.45 -4.21
CA LEU A 299 15.52 9.88 -4.46
C LEU A 299 16.39 10.12 -5.71
N GLN A 300 17.34 9.22 -5.97
CA GLN A 300 18.30 9.34 -7.08
C GLN A 300 17.88 8.53 -8.32
N SER A 301 17.12 7.46 -8.12
CA SER A 301 16.64 6.55 -9.18
C SER A 301 15.20 6.82 -9.60
N ALA A 302 14.57 7.88 -9.08
CA ALA A 302 13.16 8.23 -9.30
C ALA A 302 12.73 8.25 -10.77
N TRP A 303 13.62 8.64 -11.68
CA TRP A 303 13.37 8.79 -13.12
C TRP A 303 13.89 7.63 -13.97
N SER A 304 14.28 6.52 -13.34
CA SER A 304 14.78 5.33 -14.03
C SER A 304 14.25 4.04 -13.41
N THR A 305 15.00 3.42 -12.50
CA THR A 305 14.74 2.09 -11.95
C THR A 305 14.11 2.11 -10.56
N GLY A 306 13.95 3.29 -9.96
CA GLY A 306 13.45 3.46 -8.61
C GLY A 306 12.00 3.00 -8.46
N SER A 307 11.78 1.98 -7.65
CA SER A 307 10.44 1.40 -7.44
C SER A 307 9.84 1.73 -6.07
N ASN A 308 10.64 2.24 -5.12
CA ASN A 308 10.28 2.35 -3.69
C ASN A 308 9.84 1.02 -3.07
N THR A 309 10.32 -0.10 -3.62
CA THR A 309 10.09 -1.44 -3.08
C THR A 309 11.41 -2.17 -2.93
N ARG A 310 11.49 -3.05 -1.94
CA ARG A 310 12.51 -4.10 -1.88
C ARG A 310 11.83 -5.46 -1.97
N ASN A 311 12.53 -6.43 -2.55
CA ASN A 311 11.97 -7.76 -2.76
C ASN A 311 12.57 -8.75 -1.76
N LEU A 312 11.74 -9.65 -1.26
CA LEU A 312 12.17 -10.87 -0.58
C LEU A 312 11.44 -12.07 -1.18
N THR A 313 11.87 -13.28 -0.84
CA THR A 313 11.11 -14.51 -1.07
C THR A 313 10.74 -15.19 0.23
N LEU A 314 9.62 -15.91 0.24
CA LEU A 314 9.25 -16.85 1.29
C LEU A 314 9.22 -18.27 0.73
N SER A 315 9.89 -19.20 1.40
CA SER A 315 9.77 -20.64 1.17
C SER A 315 9.30 -21.30 2.47
N VAL A 316 8.29 -22.15 2.37
CA VAL A 316 7.73 -22.90 3.51
C VAL A 316 8.08 -24.38 3.33
N ASN A 317 8.65 -25.01 4.35
CA ASN A 317 8.98 -26.44 4.40
C ASN A 317 9.80 -26.94 3.20
N GLY A 318 10.68 -26.09 2.66
CA GLY A 318 11.51 -26.41 1.48
C GLY A 318 10.75 -26.36 0.15
N GLY A 319 9.52 -25.85 0.14
CA GLY A 319 8.74 -25.57 -1.06
C GLY A 319 9.34 -24.46 -1.92
N ALA A 320 8.77 -24.26 -3.11
CA ALA A 320 9.26 -23.24 -4.04
C ALA A 320 9.14 -21.83 -3.40
N PRO A 321 10.19 -20.99 -3.49
CA PRO A 321 10.12 -19.64 -2.95
C PRO A 321 9.17 -18.75 -3.78
N LYS A 322 8.24 -18.06 -3.12
CA LYS A 322 7.36 -17.03 -3.71
C LYS A 322 7.89 -15.63 -3.40
N ARG A 323 7.95 -14.75 -4.40
CA ARG A 323 8.46 -13.37 -4.26
C ARG A 323 7.40 -12.41 -3.73
N TRP A 324 7.83 -11.49 -2.88
CA TRP A 324 7.03 -10.38 -2.36
C TRP A 324 7.78 -9.06 -2.55
N ALA A 325 7.10 -8.03 -3.06
CA ALA A 325 7.62 -6.68 -3.22
C ALA A 325 7.07 -5.80 -2.09
N LEU A 326 7.93 -5.43 -1.15
CA LEU A 326 7.54 -4.72 0.06
C LEU A 326 7.74 -3.20 -0.15
N PRO A 327 6.67 -2.39 -0.01
CA PRO A 327 6.72 -0.93 -0.19
C PRO A 327 7.52 -0.24 0.93
N ILE A 328 7.61 1.08 0.93
CA ILE A 328 8.18 1.83 2.06
C ILE A 328 7.38 1.48 3.34
N SER A 329 8.08 1.18 4.43
CA SER A 329 7.48 0.70 5.67
C SER A 329 7.05 1.82 6.63
N GLY A 330 7.73 2.97 6.56
CA GLY A 330 7.61 4.05 7.53
C GLY A 330 8.44 5.30 7.18
N GLY A 331 8.72 6.11 8.19
CA GLY A 331 9.42 7.39 8.10
C GLY A 331 10.96 7.30 8.11
N ASP A 332 11.53 6.17 8.46
CA ASP A 332 12.99 5.97 8.54
C ASP A 332 13.40 4.49 8.47
N TRP A 333 14.70 4.22 8.63
CA TRP A 333 15.27 2.86 8.65
C TRP A 333 15.05 2.11 9.98
N PHE A 334 14.13 2.55 10.83
CA PHE A 334 13.83 1.93 12.13
C PHE A 334 12.33 1.70 12.34
N GLU A 335 11.45 2.36 11.58
CA GLU A 335 10.01 2.16 11.66
C GLU A 335 9.55 0.89 10.93
N THR A 336 8.99 -0.03 11.71
CA THR A 336 8.49 -1.32 11.24
C THR A 336 7.15 -1.17 10.53
N GLY A 337 7.10 -1.68 9.31
CA GLY A 337 5.88 -1.89 8.55
C GLY A 337 5.48 -3.36 8.60
N ARG A 338 4.21 -3.63 8.28
CA ARG A 338 3.66 -4.99 8.25
C ARG A 338 3.00 -5.22 6.90
N LEU A 339 3.38 -6.32 6.24
CA LEU A 339 2.70 -6.80 5.04
C LEU A 339 2.14 -8.20 5.33
N GLU A 340 0.83 -8.33 5.20
CA GLU A 340 0.14 -9.62 5.31
C GLU A 340 0.18 -10.36 3.98
N VAL A 341 0.58 -11.62 4.02
CA VAL A 341 0.80 -12.46 2.85
C VAL A 341 0.16 -13.83 3.04
N GLU A 342 -0.41 -14.33 1.96
CA GLU A 342 -0.92 -15.71 1.89
C GLU A 342 0.24 -16.65 1.56
N VAL A 343 0.37 -17.71 2.34
CA VAL A 343 1.37 -18.74 2.11
C VAL A 343 0.74 -20.11 2.00
N GLU A 344 1.32 -20.92 1.13
CA GLU A 344 0.98 -22.32 0.98
C GLU A 344 2.05 -23.20 1.65
N GLY A 345 1.65 -24.41 2.05
CA GLY A 345 2.59 -25.43 2.52
C GLY A 345 2.92 -25.42 4.01
N LEU A 346 2.22 -24.62 4.83
CA LEU A 346 2.25 -24.79 6.29
C LEU A 346 1.45 -26.04 6.68
N ASP A 347 2.15 -27.04 7.19
CA ASP A 347 1.58 -28.27 7.75
C ASP A 347 0.92 -28.00 9.12
N GLN A 348 0.01 -28.88 9.54
CA GLN A 348 -0.60 -28.79 10.86
C GLN A 348 0.42 -28.91 12.00
N GLY A 349 0.22 -28.11 13.05
CA GLY A 349 1.10 -28.05 14.23
C GLY A 349 2.26 -27.07 14.05
N ASP A 350 3.25 -27.17 14.94
CA ASP A 350 4.30 -26.15 15.11
C ASP A 350 5.64 -26.59 14.56
N GLY A 351 5.66 -27.50 13.57
CA GLY A 351 6.90 -28.07 13.02
C GLY A 351 7.42 -27.34 11.78
N ASN A 352 6.76 -26.26 11.35
CA ASN A 352 7.06 -25.66 10.05
C ASN A 352 8.35 -24.85 10.09
N VAL A 353 8.99 -24.77 8.93
CA VAL A 353 10.16 -23.94 8.69
C VAL A 353 9.83 -22.94 7.60
N VAL A 354 10.04 -21.65 7.88
CA VAL A 354 9.86 -20.57 6.92
C VAL A 354 11.20 -19.91 6.67
N VAL A 355 11.61 -19.84 5.41
CA VAL A 355 12.86 -19.23 4.96
C VAL A 355 12.55 -17.97 4.18
N VAL A 356 13.04 -16.83 4.68
CA VAL A 356 13.07 -15.55 3.96
C VAL A 356 14.39 -15.46 3.19
N GLY A 357 14.31 -15.20 1.88
CA GLY A 357 15.48 -15.04 1.01
C GLY A 357 15.53 -13.68 0.31
N ALA A 358 16.71 -13.31 -0.19
CA ALA A 358 16.92 -12.14 -1.05
C ALA A 358 17.00 -12.57 -2.53
N PRO A 359 15.94 -12.36 -3.36
CA PRO A 359 15.82 -12.93 -4.70
C PRO A 359 16.52 -12.16 -5.81
N GLY A 360 16.96 -10.92 -5.57
CA GLY A 360 17.39 -9.98 -6.60
C GLY A 360 18.84 -9.53 -6.45
N PRO A 361 19.33 -8.70 -7.40
CA PRO A 361 20.64 -8.05 -7.28
C PRO A 361 20.69 -7.03 -6.13
N ASP A 362 19.53 -6.47 -5.78
CA ASP A 362 19.36 -5.52 -4.69
C ASP A 362 19.08 -6.25 -3.37
N PRO A 363 19.47 -5.66 -2.22
CA PRO A 363 19.17 -6.25 -0.93
C PRO A 363 17.67 -6.32 -0.66
N ALA A 364 17.26 -7.37 0.05
CA ALA A 364 15.93 -7.47 0.65
C ALA A 364 15.70 -6.33 1.68
N PRO A 365 14.43 -6.04 2.05
CA PRO A 365 14.19 -5.17 3.19
C PRO A 365 14.80 -5.75 4.47
N ASP A 366 15.09 -4.90 5.44
CA ASP A 366 15.48 -5.39 6.76
C ASP A 366 14.27 -6.13 7.37
N LEU A 367 14.53 -7.19 8.13
CA LEU A 367 13.48 -8.06 8.66
C LEU A 367 13.44 -8.01 10.19
N VAL A 368 12.28 -7.72 10.76
CA VAL A 368 12.08 -7.59 12.21
C VAL A 368 11.55 -8.89 12.80
N GLY A 369 10.65 -9.54 12.09
CA GLY A 369 10.07 -10.81 12.51
C GLY A 369 8.95 -11.26 11.59
N LEU A 370 8.30 -12.34 11.99
CA LEU A 370 7.22 -12.94 11.23
C LEU A 370 6.13 -13.41 12.19
N ALA A 371 4.88 -13.05 11.92
CA ALA A 371 3.74 -13.44 12.73
C ALA A 371 2.88 -14.45 11.97
N VAL A 372 2.42 -15.50 12.65
CA VAL A 372 1.35 -16.37 12.15
C VAL A 372 0.02 -15.76 12.56
N LEU A 373 -0.84 -15.52 11.58
CA LEU A 373 -2.16 -14.93 11.81
C LEU A 373 -3.24 -15.99 11.71
N GLU A 374 -4.18 -15.95 12.65
CA GLU A 374 -5.35 -16.82 12.68
C GLU A 374 -6.63 -15.97 12.73
N GLU A 375 -7.67 -16.43 12.05
CA GLU A 375 -9.00 -15.90 12.23
C GLU A 375 -9.61 -16.46 13.51
N ARG A 376 -10.10 -15.57 14.38
CA ARG A 376 -10.89 -15.94 15.56
C ARG A 376 -12.21 -15.21 15.57
N SER A 377 -13.24 -15.84 16.13
CA SER A 377 -14.50 -15.16 16.39
C SER A 377 -14.27 -14.04 17.40
N ALA A 378 -14.65 -12.81 17.02
CA ALA A 378 -14.58 -11.63 17.86
C ALA A 378 -15.64 -11.68 18.99
#